data_AF-A0A8T2STE1-F1
#
_entry.id   AF-A0A8T2STE1-F1
#
_cell.length_a   1.000
_cell.length_b   1.000
_cell.length_c   1.000
_cell.angle_alpha   90.00
_cell.angle_beta   90.00
_cell.angle_gamma   90.00
#
_symmetry.space_group_name_H-M   'P 1'
#
loop_
_entity.id
_entity.type
_entity.pdbx_description
1 polymer ?
#
loop_
_entity_poly.entity_id
_entity_poly.type
_entity_poly.pdbx_seq_one_letter_code
_entity_poly.pdbx_strand_id
1 'polypeptide(L)'
;MDTGIYSFTSIALSPHAYYRSMMHILVLAIAIAAAVSAESGVLPHPGARGDPHFTGWDGVNFDFTGQPGGVYCVISDELFHMNMKLCGRMKPLAAGKFRQQTWIKELGIMYRGHRILMVARDGADVSHRSSFMRSIEVDEKNVTLTNVKDAFRSTDNGVTISYEKKENRGVQQFDVYKIILGYGNEEVVLLVNAGPEVPEEREKDQDAFVHLSVEIAGGQPDFWTGGVHGILGQTLLNARGKARLRGDGSYKTQWNALLTQMQVEGPNGDGYLDGNASDYLSSGILYSDCHFSRFNPNLASSDFSPPFVTVSSGYARRLLPGFSFYTAL
;
A
#
# COMPACT_ATOMS: atom_id res chain seq x y z
N MET A 1 38.98 43.80 44.34
CA MET A 1 39.08 42.33 44.45
C MET A 1 38.02 41.91 45.44
N ASP A 2 36.85 41.50 44.95
CA ASP A 2 35.76 40.95 45.76
C ASP A 2 35.45 39.56 45.21
N THR A 3 35.72 38.53 46.00
CA THR A 3 35.42 37.13 45.67
C THR A 3 34.13 36.73 46.38
N GLY A 4 33.00 36.81 45.66
CA GLY A 4 31.72 36.28 46.12
C GLY A 4 31.67 34.77 46.03
N ILE A 5 31.55 34.10 47.18
CA ILE A 5 31.33 32.66 47.30
C ILE A 5 29.83 32.40 47.08
N TYR A 6 29.47 31.68 46.02
CA TYR A 6 28.11 31.16 45.83
C TYR A 6 27.97 29.84 46.58
N SER A 7 27.15 29.81 47.62
CA SER A 7 26.73 28.58 48.29
C SER A 7 25.61 27.90 47.48
N PHE A 8 25.86 26.70 46.98
CA PHE A 8 24.81 25.84 46.43
C PHE A 8 24.14 25.07 47.58
N THR A 9 22.92 25.45 47.93
CA THR A 9 22.04 24.61 48.75
C THR A 9 21.49 23.47 47.89
N SER A 10 21.97 22.24 48.12
CA SER A 10 21.37 21.05 47.54
C SER A 10 19.97 20.85 48.14
N ILE A 11 18.92 21.01 47.34
CA ILE A 11 17.57 20.62 47.73
C ILE A 11 17.52 19.09 47.66
N ALA A 12 17.73 18.43 48.80
CA ALA A 12 17.50 17.00 48.94
C ALA A 12 15.99 16.75 48.90
N LEU A 13 15.46 16.37 47.74
CA LEU A 13 14.09 15.87 47.63
C LEU A 13 14.00 14.57 48.44
N SER A 14 12.96 14.44 49.27
CA SER A 14 12.77 13.22 50.04
C SER A 14 12.63 12.03 49.08
N PRO A 15 13.12 10.83 49.44
CA PRO A 15 12.98 9.62 48.61
C PRO A 15 11.53 9.40 48.17
N HIS A 16 10.57 9.76 49.04
CA HIS A 16 9.14 9.65 48.78
C HIS A 16 8.62 10.56 47.67
N ALA A 17 9.19 11.77 47.52
CA ALA A 17 8.85 12.70 46.43
C ALA A 17 9.44 12.25 45.09
N TYR A 18 10.65 11.68 45.11
CA TYR A 18 11.31 11.12 43.93
C TYR A 18 10.55 9.90 43.38
N TYR A 19 10.15 8.97 44.25
CA TYR A 19 9.33 7.80 43.86
C TYR A 19 7.94 8.18 43.36
N ARG A 20 7.28 9.18 43.95
CA ARG A 20 5.99 9.68 43.44
C ARG A 20 6.14 10.33 42.06
N SER A 21 7.21 11.08 41.82
CA SER A 21 7.48 11.70 40.51
C SER A 21 7.80 10.64 39.44
N MET A 22 8.64 9.65 39.76
CA MET A 22 8.90 8.51 38.85
C MET A 22 7.65 7.68 38.57
N MET A 23 6.80 7.42 39.57
CA MET A 23 5.53 6.72 39.34
C MET A 23 4.54 7.54 38.52
N HIS A 24 4.49 8.88 38.67
CA HIS A 24 3.68 9.72 37.79
C HIS A 24 4.23 9.75 36.37
N ILE A 25 5.54 9.79 36.18
CA ILE A 25 6.18 9.72 34.85
C ILE A 25 5.94 8.34 34.21
N LEU A 26 6.03 7.26 34.99
CA LEU A 26 5.78 5.90 34.51
C LEU A 26 4.29 5.67 34.21
N VAL A 27 3.37 6.16 35.04
CA VAL A 27 1.92 6.09 34.79
C VAL A 27 1.54 6.98 33.61
N LEU A 28 2.18 8.14 33.42
CA LEU A 28 1.99 8.98 32.25
C LEU A 28 2.58 8.34 30.99
N ALA A 29 3.74 7.69 31.07
CA ALA A 29 4.33 6.94 29.94
C ALA A 29 3.50 5.71 29.58
N ILE A 30 2.95 5.00 30.56
CA ILE A 30 2.00 3.90 30.35
C ILE A 30 0.68 4.42 29.81
N ALA A 31 0.19 5.58 30.27
CA ALA A 31 -1.03 6.19 29.74
C ALA A 31 -0.85 6.73 28.32
N ILE A 32 0.34 7.23 27.96
CA ILE A 32 0.70 7.62 26.59
C ILE A 32 0.86 6.37 25.71
N ALA A 33 1.54 5.33 26.18
CA ALA A 33 1.63 4.05 25.46
C ALA A 33 0.27 3.36 25.30
N ALA A 34 -0.59 3.46 26.33
CA ALA A 34 -1.96 2.97 26.30
C ALA A 34 -2.88 3.87 25.46
N ALA A 35 -2.62 5.17 25.33
CA ALA A 35 -3.34 6.06 24.42
C ALA A 35 -2.92 5.82 22.96
N VAL A 36 -1.63 5.62 22.69
CA VAL A 36 -1.10 5.15 21.39
C VAL A 36 -1.64 3.75 21.07
N SER A 37 -1.80 2.88 22.08
CA SER A 37 -2.42 1.56 21.94
C SER A 37 -3.95 1.58 21.96
N ALA A 38 -4.62 2.62 22.45
CA ALA A 38 -6.08 2.75 22.44
C ALA A 38 -6.57 3.50 21.20
N GLU A 39 -5.70 4.31 20.58
CA GLU A 39 -5.78 4.70 19.17
C GLU A 39 -5.37 3.55 18.22
N SER A 40 -4.90 2.40 18.72
CA SER A 40 -4.62 1.19 17.92
C SER A 40 -5.87 0.44 17.43
N GLY A 41 -6.98 1.15 17.25
CA GLY A 41 -7.79 0.93 16.06
C GLY A 41 -6.99 1.29 14.80
N VAL A 42 -5.78 0.73 14.63
CA VAL A 42 -4.93 0.87 13.44
C VAL A 42 -5.83 0.42 12.30
N LEU A 43 -6.30 1.38 11.51
CA LEU A 43 -7.01 1.04 10.28
C LEU A 43 -6.06 0.12 9.51
N PRO A 44 -6.53 -1.03 9.03
CA PRO A 44 -5.70 -1.90 8.23
C PRO A 44 -5.07 -1.08 7.10
N HIS A 45 -3.77 -1.28 6.87
CA HIS A 45 -3.06 -0.55 5.83
C HIS A 45 -3.78 -0.73 4.49
N PRO A 46 -3.97 0.34 3.70
CA PRO A 46 -4.60 0.21 2.40
C PRO A 46 -3.78 -0.71 1.51
N GLY A 47 -4.45 -1.55 0.76
CA GLY A 47 -3.78 -2.65 0.08
C GLY A 47 -4.73 -3.72 -0.42
N ALA A 48 -4.14 -4.80 -0.92
CA ALA A 48 -4.84 -5.97 -1.42
C ALA A 48 -4.26 -7.24 -0.79
N ARG A 49 -5.12 -8.15 -0.32
CA ARG A 49 -4.73 -9.41 0.32
C ARG A 49 -5.61 -10.56 -0.16
N GLY A 50 -5.04 -11.77 -0.24
CA GLY A 50 -5.80 -12.97 -0.65
C GLY A 50 -6.33 -12.87 -2.08
N ASP A 51 -7.61 -13.19 -2.27
CA ASP A 51 -8.28 -13.33 -3.56
C ASP A 51 -8.98 -12.05 -4.10
N PRO A 52 -8.20 -11.09 -4.59
CA PRO A 52 -7.76 -9.97 -3.77
C PRO A 52 -8.92 -9.21 -3.11
N HIS A 53 -8.99 -9.31 -1.79
CA HIS A 53 -9.77 -8.40 -0.96
C HIS A 53 -8.96 -7.13 -0.74
N PHE A 54 -9.58 -5.98 -0.99
CA PHE A 54 -8.94 -4.68 -0.79
C PHE A 54 -9.36 -4.05 0.52
N THR A 55 -8.45 -3.27 1.09
CA THR A 55 -8.74 -2.29 2.13
C THR A 55 -8.40 -0.91 1.56
N GLY A 56 -9.35 0.02 1.60
CA GLY A 56 -9.18 1.41 1.18
C GLY A 56 -8.46 2.27 2.22
N TRP A 57 -8.06 3.47 1.83
CA TRP A 57 -7.44 4.46 2.73
C TRP A 57 -8.39 4.96 3.83
N ASP A 58 -9.70 4.81 3.60
CA ASP A 58 -10.77 5.08 4.57
C ASP A 58 -11.01 3.91 5.54
N GLY A 59 -10.25 2.82 5.39
CA GLY A 59 -10.34 1.60 6.19
C GLY A 59 -11.51 0.68 5.83
N VAL A 60 -12.20 0.97 4.72
CA VAL A 60 -13.30 0.16 4.21
C VAL A 60 -12.74 -1.01 3.42
N ASN A 61 -13.25 -2.22 3.68
CA ASN A 61 -12.89 -3.39 2.88
C ASN A 61 -13.82 -3.51 1.67
N PHE A 62 -13.32 -3.94 0.52
CA PHE A 62 -14.14 -4.19 -0.65
C PHE A 62 -13.53 -5.28 -1.52
N ASP A 63 -14.38 -5.96 -2.27
CA ASP A 63 -13.94 -7.01 -3.19
C ASP A 63 -13.62 -6.39 -4.55
N PHE A 64 -12.53 -6.86 -5.16
CA PHE A 64 -12.22 -6.55 -6.55
C PHE A 64 -12.33 -7.82 -7.39
N THR A 65 -13.01 -7.73 -8.53
CA THR A 65 -13.14 -8.85 -9.46
C THR A 65 -12.44 -8.55 -10.77
N GLY A 66 -11.32 -9.21 -11.00
CA GLY A 66 -10.67 -9.20 -12.30
C GLY A 66 -10.72 -10.57 -12.97
N GLN A 67 -10.17 -10.63 -14.18
CA GLN A 67 -10.01 -11.86 -14.95
C GLN A 67 -8.58 -12.39 -14.83
N PRO A 68 -8.37 -13.72 -14.81
CA PRO A 68 -7.04 -14.30 -14.95
C PRO A 68 -6.33 -13.73 -16.19
N GLY A 69 -5.08 -13.34 -16.02
CA GLY A 69 -4.26 -12.67 -17.04
C GLY A 69 -4.47 -11.15 -17.16
N GLY A 70 -5.55 -10.60 -16.59
CA GLY A 70 -5.82 -9.17 -16.59
C GLY A 70 -4.81 -8.38 -15.75
N VAL A 71 -4.46 -7.18 -16.24
CA VAL A 71 -3.59 -6.22 -15.53
C VAL A 71 -4.41 -5.00 -15.13
N TYR A 72 -4.32 -4.63 -13.86
CA TYR A 72 -5.16 -3.62 -13.25
C TYR A 72 -4.35 -2.59 -12.48
N CYS A 73 -4.67 -1.31 -12.67
CA CYS A 73 -4.10 -0.18 -11.96
C CYS A 73 -4.61 -0.15 -10.51
N VAL A 74 -3.73 -0.57 -9.59
CA VAL A 74 -3.97 -0.52 -8.15
C VAL A 74 -4.02 0.93 -7.67
N ILE A 75 -3.03 1.73 -8.07
CA ILE A 75 -2.93 3.13 -7.70
C ILE A 75 -2.04 3.86 -8.72
N SER A 76 -2.42 5.08 -9.09
CA SER A 76 -1.61 5.96 -9.94
C SER A 76 -1.57 7.36 -9.38
N ASP A 77 -0.38 7.94 -9.39
CA ASP A 77 -0.06 9.30 -9.02
C ASP A 77 1.05 9.84 -9.96
N GLU A 78 1.45 11.10 -9.80
CA GLU A 78 2.43 11.78 -10.67
C GLU A 78 3.81 11.09 -10.66
N LEU A 79 4.27 10.66 -9.48
CA LEU A 79 5.59 10.04 -9.29
C LEU A 79 5.53 8.54 -9.02
N PHE A 80 4.34 7.96 -8.91
CA PHE A 80 4.13 6.58 -8.50
C PHE A 80 3.02 5.92 -9.32
N HIS A 81 3.24 4.69 -9.76
CA HIS A 81 2.20 3.86 -10.36
C HIS A 81 2.40 2.41 -9.93
N MET A 82 1.31 1.72 -9.63
CA MET A 82 1.34 0.30 -9.31
C MET A 82 0.21 -0.43 -10.04
N ASN A 83 0.61 -1.50 -10.72
CA ASN A 83 -0.30 -2.47 -11.30
C ASN A 83 -0.19 -3.81 -10.60
N MET A 84 -1.29 -4.56 -10.64
CA MET A 84 -1.32 -5.98 -10.35
C MET A 84 -1.71 -6.75 -11.59
N LYS A 85 -1.10 -7.93 -11.80
CA LYS A 85 -1.61 -8.91 -12.76
C LYS A 85 -2.22 -10.06 -12.00
N LEU A 86 -3.42 -10.47 -12.40
CA LEU A 86 -4.12 -11.57 -11.75
C LEU A 86 -3.78 -12.90 -12.41
N CYS A 87 -3.60 -13.95 -11.62
CA CYS A 87 -3.83 -15.32 -12.04
C CYS A 87 -5.19 -15.79 -11.50
N GLY A 88 -5.63 -16.99 -11.84
CA GLY A 88 -6.87 -17.50 -11.29
C GLY A 88 -7.33 -18.81 -11.90
N ARG A 89 -8.49 -19.26 -11.43
CA ARG A 89 -9.11 -20.51 -11.86
C ARG A 89 -10.62 -20.49 -11.70
N MET A 90 -11.26 -21.47 -12.31
CA MET A 90 -12.70 -21.70 -12.18
C MET A 90 -12.96 -22.77 -11.12
N LYS A 91 -13.52 -22.36 -9.98
CA LYS A 91 -13.94 -23.29 -8.93
C LYS A 91 -15.33 -23.85 -9.26
N PRO A 92 -15.49 -25.17 -9.41
CA PRO A 92 -16.80 -25.77 -9.56
C PRO A 92 -17.66 -25.55 -8.30
N LEU A 93 -18.93 -25.27 -8.51
CA LEU A 93 -19.97 -25.16 -7.49
C LEU A 93 -21.04 -26.24 -7.74
N ALA A 94 -22.00 -26.36 -6.83
CA ALA A 94 -23.15 -27.25 -7.01
C ALA A 94 -23.94 -26.92 -8.29
N ALA A 95 -24.62 -27.93 -8.84
CA ALA A 95 -25.49 -27.81 -10.01
C ALA A 95 -24.81 -27.26 -11.27
N GLY A 96 -23.52 -27.58 -11.49
CA GLY A 96 -22.79 -27.21 -12.72
C GLY A 96 -22.44 -25.73 -12.84
N LYS A 97 -22.56 -24.96 -11.75
CA LYS A 97 -22.11 -23.57 -11.69
C LYS A 97 -20.61 -23.50 -11.45
N PHE A 98 -19.99 -22.38 -11.81
CA PHE A 98 -18.58 -22.10 -11.53
C PHE A 98 -18.43 -20.70 -10.94
N ARG A 99 -17.48 -20.53 -10.03
CA ARG A 99 -17.03 -19.23 -9.54
C ARG A 99 -15.60 -19.00 -9.99
N GLN A 100 -15.36 -17.87 -10.64
CA GLN A 100 -14.00 -17.42 -10.91
C GLN A 100 -13.38 -16.94 -9.61
N GLN A 101 -12.15 -17.38 -9.36
CA GLN A 101 -11.31 -16.88 -8.28
C GLN A 101 -10.01 -16.37 -8.90
N THR A 102 -9.53 -15.26 -8.37
CA THR A 102 -8.31 -14.61 -8.86
C THR A 102 -7.42 -14.19 -7.71
N TRP A 103 -6.11 -14.18 -7.97
CA TRP A 103 -5.08 -13.77 -7.02
C TRP A 103 -4.02 -12.93 -7.72
N ILE A 104 -3.29 -12.11 -6.97
CA ILE A 104 -2.20 -11.31 -7.54
C ILE A 104 -1.00 -12.21 -7.83
N LYS A 105 -0.62 -12.33 -9.10
CA LYS A 105 0.54 -13.10 -9.53
C LYS A 105 1.80 -12.25 -9.66
N GLU A 106 1.63 -11.07 -10.25
CA GLU A 106 2.71 -10.13 -10.50
C GLU A 106 2.32 -8.76 -9.95
N LEU A 107 3.31 -8.06 -9.39
CA LEU A 107 3.20 -6.67 -8.99
C LEU A 107 4.22 -5.84 -9.79
N GLY A 108 3.73 -4.85 -10.51
CA GLY A 108 4.55 -3.90 -11.24
C GLY A 108 4.46 -2.54 -10.58
N ILE A 109 5.59 -1.97 -10.17
CA ILE A 109 5.68 -0.66 -9.54
C ILE A 109 6.58 0.22 -10.39
N MET A 110 6.14 1.44 -10.68
CA MET A 110 6.93 2.45 -11.35
C MET A 110 7.04 3.66 -10.42
N TYR A 111 8.27 4.14 -10.19
CA TYR A 111 8.55 5.24 -9.26
C TYR A 111 9.71 6.09 -9.75
N ARG A 112 9.46 7.38 -10.05
CA ARG A 112 10.48 8.36 -10.48
C ARG A 112 11.49 7.81 -11.52
N GLY A 113 11.01 7.05 -12.50
CA GLY A 113 11.83 6.43 -13.55
C GLY A 113 12.28 5.00 -13.27
N HIS A 114 12.24 4.55 -12.01
CA HIS A 114 12.47 3.15 -11.66
C HIS A 114 11.30 2.26 -12.05
N ARG A 115 11.60 1.01 -12.42
CA ARG A 115 10.63 -0.03 -12.76
C ARG A 115 10.93 -1.27 -11.94
N ILE A 116 10.00 -1.67 -11.08
CA ILE A 116 10.14 -2.81 -10.18
C ILE A 116 9.09 -3.84 -10.56
N LEU A 117 9.51 -5.07 -10.83
CA LEU A 117 8.63 -6.20 -11.08
C LEU A 117 8.87 -7.27 -10.01
N MET A 118 7.80 -7.73 -9.38
CA MET A 118 7.82 -8.85 -8.44
C MET A 118 6.87 -9.93 -8.94
N VAL A 119 7.34 -11.18 -8.97
CA VAL A 119 6.60 -12.31 -9.53
C VAL A 119 6.54 -13.44 -8.53
N ALA A 120 5.33 -13.87 -8.14
CA ALA A 120 5.14 -15.07 -7.35
C ALA A 120 5.50 -16.35 -8.14
N ARG A 121 5.96 -17.40 -7.45
CA ARG A 121 6.19 -18.71 -8.07
C ARG A 121 4.89 -19.35 -8.55
N ASP A 122 5.05 -20.30 -9.44
CA ASP A 122 3.99 -21.26 -9.73
C ASP A 122 3.94 -22.26 -8.57
N GLY A 123 2.74 -22.61 -8.13
CA GLY A 123 2.48 -23.60 -7.09
C GLY A 123 3.04 -24.99 -7.35
N ALA A 124 3.35 -25.32 -8.61
CA ALA A 124 4.04 -26.55 -8.98
C ALA A 124 5.47 -26.65 -8.43
N ASP A 125 6.10 -25.50 -8.17
CA ASP A 125 7.55 -25.34 -7.96
C ASP A 125 7.89 -25.02 -6.50
N VAL A 126 7.00 -25.38 -5.57
CA VAL A 126 7.12 -24.96 -4.17
C VAL A 126 7.59 -26.13 -3.32
N SER A 127 8.87 -26.12 -2.94
CA SER A 127 9.32 -26.84 -1.75
C SER A 127 9.18 -25.91 -0.54
N HIS A 128 8.83 -26.43 0.64
CA HIS A 128 8.66 -25.61 1.86
C HIS A 128 9.95 -24.88 2.30
N ARG A 129 11.08 -25.25 1.70
CA ARG A 129 12.41 -24.67 1.95
C ARG A 129 12.78 -23.57 0.97
N SER A 130 12.04 -23.42 -0.13
CA SER A 130 12.30 -22.42 -1.17
C SER A 130 11.58 -21.10 -0.86
N SER A 131 12.01 -20.01 -1.50
CA SER A 131 11.25 -18.75 -1.50
C SER A 131 10.02 -18.87 -2.40
N PHE A 132 8.90 -18.30 -1.96
CA PHE A 132 7.64 -18.16 -2.72
C PHE A 132 7.74 -17.07 -3.79
N MET A 133 8.67 -16.13 -3.67
CA MET A 133 8.99 -15.17 -4.73
C MET A 133 9.83 -15.85 -5.81
N ARG A 134 9.39 -15.74 -7.07
CA ARG A 134 10.11 -16.29 -8.23
C ARG A 134 11.26 -15.38 -8.65
N SER A 135 10.96 -14.11 -8.82
CA SER A 135 11.91 -13.08 -9.22
C SER A 135 11.52 -11.71 -8.69
N ILE A 136 12.55 -10.90 -8.46
CA ILE A 136 12.43 -9.47 -8.25
C ILE A 136 13.35 -8.84 -9.29
N GLU A 137 12.83 -7.92 -10.08
CA GLU A 137 13.59 -7.17 -11.06
C GLU A 137 13.45 -5.68 -10.74
N VAL A 138 14.57 -4.96 -10.80
CA VAL A 138 14.61 -3.50 -10.70
C VAL A 138 15.37 -2.97 -11.91
N ASP A 139 14.74 -2.10 -12.69
CA ASP A 139 15.27 -1.51 -13.91
C ASP A 139 15.81 -2.56 -14.87
N GLU A 140 14.99 -3.59 -15.12
CA GLU A 140 15.28 -4.73 -16.01
C GLU A 140 16.45 -5.62 -15.54
N LYS A 141 16.92 -5.43 -14.30
CA LYS A 141 17.98 -6.24 -13.69
C LYS A 141 17.43 -7.09 -12.56
N ASN A 142 17.79 -8.37 -12.58
CA ASN A 142 17.44 -9.30 -11.51
C ASN A 142 18.09 -8.90 -10.17
N VAL A 143 17.28 -8.90 -9.13
CA VAL A 143 17.68 -8.69 -7.74
C VAL A 143 17.58 -10.01 -6.99
N THR A 144 18.68 -10.43 -6.37
CA THR A 144 18.74 -11.67 -5.59
C THR A 144 18.70 -11.36 -4.10
N LEU A 145 17.63 -11.75 -3.42
CA LEU A 145 17.47 -11.65 -1.96
C LEU A 145 17.27 -13.06 -1.40
N THR A 146 18.37 -13.73 -1.05
CA THR A 146 18.39 -15.16 -0.66
C THR A 146 18.17 -15.39 0.83
N ASN A 147 18.59 -14.43 1.66
CA ASN A 147 18.56 -14.54 3.11
C ASN A 147 17.72 -13.42 3.72
N VAL A 148 17.16 -13.71 4.89
CA VAL A 148 16.50 -12.70 5.70
C VAL A 148 17.49 -11.57 6.01
N LYS A 149 17.03 -10.33 5.79
CA LYS A 149 17.77 -9.06 5.81
C LYS A 149 18.68 -8.79 4.62
N ASP A 150 18.70 -9.65 3.59
CA ASP A 150 19.25 -9.25 2.30
C ASP A 150 18.45 -8.03 1.80
N ALA A 151 19.18 -7.04 1.28
CA ALA A 151 18.60 -5.82 0.76
C ALA A 151 19.28 -5.40 -0.53
N PHE A 152 18.47 -4.94 -1.47
CA PHE A 152 18.88 -4.20 -2.64
C PHE A 152 18.65 -2.72 -2.40
N ARG A 153 19.56 -1.89 -2.93
CA ARG A 153 19.40 -0.44 -3.01
C ARG A 153 19.78 0.04 -4.41
N SER A 154 18.95 0.88 -5.01
CA SER A 154 19.27 1.53 -6.28
C SER A 154 20.46 2.49 -6.10
N THR A 155 21.16 2.79 -7.19
CA THR A 155 22.38 3.63 -7.17
C THR A 155 22.14 5.04 -6.68
N ASP A 156 20.96 5.58 -6.96
CA ASP A 156 20.53 6.90 -6.53
C ASP A 156 19.93 6.90 -5.11
N ASN A 157 19.74 5.71 -4.51
CA ASN A 157 19.09 5.46 -3.23
C ASN A 157 17.56 5.66 -3.20
N GLY A 158 16.89 5.85 -4.34
CA GLY A 158 15.44 6.07 -4.42
C GLY A 158 14.60 4.81 -4.20
N VAL A 159 15.19 3.61 -4.36
CA VAL A 159 14.53 2.32 -4.18
C VAL A 159 15.35 1.47 -3.23
N THR A 160 14.71 0.96 -2.18
CA THR A 160 15.24 -0.11 -1.33
C THR A 160 14.26 -1.26 -1.27
N ILE A 161 14.73 -2.49 -1.51
CA ILE A 161 13.91 -3.70 -1.38
C ILE A 161 14.64 -4.66 -0.46
N SER A 162 14.00 -5.11 0.62
CA SER A 162 14.58 -6.05 1.56
C SER A 162 13.67 -7.25 1.81
N TYR A 163 14.29 -8.43 1.98
CA TYR A 163 13.60 -9.62 2.44
C TYR A 163 13.60 -9.62 3.97
N GLU A 164 12.45 -9.38 4.60
CA GLU A 164 12.38 -9.12 6.04
C GLU A 164 12.33 -10.39 6.88
N LYS A 165 11.50 -11.35 6.49
CA LYS A 165 11.24 -12.58 7.26
C LYS A 165 10.42 -13.59 6.47
N LYS A 166 10.51 -14.86 6.86
CA LYS A 166 9.46 -15.85 6.61
C LYS A 166 8.52 -15.86 7.82
N GLU A 167 7.26 -15.49 7.61
CA GLU A 167 6.25 -15.33 8.66
C GLU A 167 5.22 -16.46 8.61
N ASN A 168 4.85 -17.00 9.77
CA ASN A 168 3.73 -17.93 9.88
C ASN A 168 2.44 -17.15 10.18
N ARG A 169 1.37 -17.40 9.40
CA ARG A 169 0.01 -16.91 9.70
C ARG A 169 -0.91 -18.11 9.80
N GLY A 170 -1.19 -18.54 11.03
CA GLY A 170 -1.85 -19.82 11.27
C GLY A 170 -0.98 -20.99 10.78
N VAL A 171 -1.53 -21.79 9.87
CA VAL A 171 -0.84 -22.95 9.26
C VAL A 171 -0.07 -22.59 7.97
N GLN A 172 -0.14 -21.34 7.53
CA GLN A 172 0.46 -20.87 6.28
C GLN A 172 1.76 -20.12 6.54
N GLN A 173 2.66 -20.14 5.56
CA GLN A 173 3.93 -19.42 5.58
C GLN A 173 3.99 -18.38 4.46
N PHE A 174 4.55 -17.22 4.74
CA PHE A 174 4.70 -16.12 3.78
C PHE A 174 6.12 -15.59 3.80
N ASP A 175 6.71 -15.34 2.63
CA ASP A 175 7.88 -14.48 2.50
C ASP A 175 7.41 -13.02 2.56
N VAL A 176 7.99 -12.23 3.45
CA VAL A 176 7.66 -10.82 3.63
C VAL A 176 8.79 -9.96 3.09
N TYR A 177 8.48 -9.13 2.11
CA TYR A 177 9.36 -8.14 1.52
C TYR A 177 8.91 -6.74 1.92
N LYS A 178 9.88 -5.85 2.16
CA LYS A 178 9.64 -4.43 2.38
C LYS A 178 10.27 -3.64 1.24
N ILE A 179 9.48 -2.75 0.65
CA ILE A 179 9.92 -1.81 -0.38
C ILE A 179 9.81 -0.42 0.21
N ILE A 180 10.90 0.34 0.17
CA ILE A 180 10.91 1.76 0.51
C ILE A 180 11.21 2.51 -0.77
N LEU A 181 10.30 3.41 -1.17
CA LEU A 181 10.48 4.28 -2.33
C LEU A 181 10.52 5.73 -1.85
N GLY A 182 11.57 6.45 -2.24
CA GLY A 182 11.75 7.87 -1.97
C GLY A 182 12.99 8.22 -1.17
N TYR A 183 13.02 9.46 -0.69
CA TYR A 183 14.20 10.02 -0.04
C TYR A 183 13.81 10.76 1.24
N GLY A 184 14.24 10.27 2.41
CA GLY A 184 14.10 10.99 3.66
C GLY A 184 12.65 11.22 4.06
N ASN A 185 12.17 12.47 3.96
CA ASN A 185 10.81 12.85 4.38
C ASN A 185 9.74 12.63 3.30
N GLU A 186 10.11 12.09 2.13
CA GLU A 186 9.18 11.79 1.02
C GLU A 186 9.26 10.30 0.67
N GLU A 187 9.00 9.44 1.65
CA GLU A 187 9.04 7.99 1.48
C GLU A 187 7.64 7.38 1.55
N VAL A 188 7.43 6.31 0.77
CA VAL A 188 6.33 5.36 0.94
C VAL A 188 6.91 3.98 1.23
N VAL A 189 6.24 3.25 2.11
CA VAL A 189 6.62 1.89 2.50
C VAL A 189 5.56 0.91 2.03
N LEU A 190 5.98 -0.06 1.23
CA LEU A 190 5.15 -1.18 0.81
C LEU A 190 5.60 -2.45 1.51
N LEU A 191 4.65 -3.23 2.00
CA LEU A 191 4.87 -4.60 2.45
C LEU A 191 4.27 -5.55 1.42
N VAL A 192 5.10 -6.38 0.82
CA VAL A 192 4.69 -7.39 -0.15
C VAL A 192 4.88 -8.77 0.46
N ASN A 193 3.79 -9.53 0.58
CA ASN A 193 3.83 -10.89 1.07
C ASN A 193 3.67 -11.86 -0.10
N ALA A 194 4.50 -12.90 -0.17
CA ALA A 194 4.33 -14.00 -1.12
C ALA A 194 4.10 -15.31 -0.36
N GLY A 195 3.02 -16.03 -0.68
CA GLY A 195 2.70 -17.29 -0.01
C GLY A 195 1.38 -17.89 -0.47
N PRO A 196 0.95 -19.00 0.15
CA PRO A 196 -0.28 -19.71 -0.21
C PRO A 196 -1.51 -19.23 0.58
N GLU A 197 -2.70 -19.28 -0.04
CA GLU A 197 -3.97 -18.90 0.63
C GLU A 197 -4.64 -20.06 1.34
N VAL A 198 -4.38 -21.29 0.90
CA VAL A 198 -4.96 -22.52 1.45
C VAL A 198 -3.86 -23.52 1.77
N PRO A 199 -4.09 -24.44 2.73
CA PRO A 199 -3.16 -25.53 2.99
C PRO A 199 -2.84 -26.29 1.69
N GLU A 200 -1.56 -26.63 1.51
CA GLU A 200 -0.98 -27.29 0.32
C GLU A 200 -1.76 -28.55 -0.11
N GLU A 201 -2.36 -29.24 0.84
CA GLU A 201 -3.15 -30.45 0.61
C GLU A 201 -4.42 -30.23 -0.22
N ARG A 202 -4.88 -28.98 -0.39
CA ARG A 202 -6.21 -28.72 -0.98
C ARG A 202 -6.25 -28.60 -2.49
N GLU A 203 -5.18 -28.27 -3.24
CA GLU A 203 -5.35 -27.91 -4.66
C GLU A 203 -4.22 -28.33 -5.61
N LYS A 204 -4.59 -29.01 -6.70
CA LYS A 204 -3.73 -29.44 -7.82
C LYS A 204 -3.60 -28.39 -8.92
N ASP A 205 -4.17 -27.19 -8.74
CA ASP A 205 -4.12 -26.13 -9.73
C ASP A 205 -2.91 -25.24 -9.45
N GLN A 206 -1.86 -25.44 -10.23
CA GLN A 206 -0.51 -25.01 -9.88
C GLN A 206 -0.36 -23.48 -9.91
N ASP A 207 -0.98 -22.75 -10.84
CA ASP A 207 -0.65 -21.34 -11.02
C ASP A 207 -1.25 -20.39 -9.95
N ALA A 208 -2.34 -20.79 -9.31
CA ALA A 208 -3.09 -19.97 -8.34
C ALA A 208 -2.67 -20.18 -6.88
N PHE A 209 -1.82 -21.18 -6.60
CA PHE A 209 -1.51 -21.57 -5.23
C PHE A 209 -0.68 -20.51 -4.50
N VAL A 210 0.40 -20.01 -5.12
CA VAL A 210 1.24 -18.94 -4.56
C VAL A 210 0.87 -17.62 -5.20
N HIS A 211 0.63 -16.62 -4.38
CA HIS A 211 0.23 -15.30 -4.82
C HIS A 211 0.85 -14.22 -3.95
N LEU A 212 0.69 -12.98 -4.39
CA LEU A 212 1.16 -11.78 -3.71
C LEU A 212 0.02 -11.11 -2.95
N SER A 213 0.37 -10.44 -1.86
CA SER A 213 -0.43 -9.40 -1.23
C SER A 213 0.43 -8.16 -1.10
N VAL A 214 -0.16 -6.98 -1.20
CA VAL A 214 0.56 -5.70 -1.06
C VAL A 214 -0.19 -4.79 -0.10
N GLU A 215 0.56 -4.16 0.79
CA GLU A 215 0.06 -3.18 1.75
C GLU A 215 0.90 -1.90 1.65
N ILE A 216 0.25 -0.76 1.64
CA ILE A 216 0.89 0.55 1.77
C ILE A 216 0.96 0.86 3.27
N ALA A 217 1.99 0.32 3.91
CA ALA A 217 2.13 0.28 5.38
C ALA A 217 2.59 1.60 6.00
N GLY A 218 3.03 2.53 5.18
CA GLY A 218 3.45 3.83 5.64
C GLY A 218 3.71 4.74 4.46
N GLY A 219 3.77 6.02 4.77
CA GLY A 219 4.10 7.04 3.81
C GLY A 219 3.83 8.39 4.44
N GLN A 220 4.68 9.36 4.15
CA GLN A 220 4.42 10.70 4.66
C GLN A 220 3.17 11.27 3.97
N PRO A 221 2.37 12.11 4.65
CA PRO A 221 1.11 12.64 4.10
C PRO A 221 1.25 13.29 2.73
N ASP A 222 2.44 13.86 2.48
CA ASP A 222 2.80 14.60 1.28
C ASP A 222 3.38 13.74 0.15
N PHE A 223 3.57 12.42 0.36
CA PHE A 223 4.03 11.51 -0.69
C PHE A 223 3.02 11.44 -1.85
N TRP A 224 1.73 11.39 -1.50
CA TRP A 224 0.64 11.30 -2.46
C TRP A 224 0.14 12.69 -2.82
N THR A 225 0.10 13.00 -4.11
CA THR A 225 -0.49 14.25 -4.59
C THR A 225 -2.01 14.27 -4.32
N GLY A 226 -2.66 15.41 -4.56
CA GLY A 226 -4.12 15.50 -4.52
C GLY A 226 -4.82 14.71 -5.63
N GLY A 227 -4.09 14.25 -6.65
CA GLY A 227 -4.63 13.69 -7.90
C GLY A 227 -4.51 12.17 -8.02
N VAL A 228 -4.53 11.42 -6.93
CA VAL A 228 -4.38 9.95 -6.97
C VAL A 228 -5.59 9.26 -7.59
N HIS A 229 -5.36 8.29 -8.48
CA HIS A 229 -6.36 7.46 -9.16
C HIS A 229 -6.06 5.96 -9.01
N GLY A 230 -6.86 5.12 -9.66
CA GLY A 230 -6.80 3.66 -9.53
C GLY A 230 -7.68 3.12 -8.40
N ILE A 231 -7.66 1.80 -8.23
CA ILE A 231 -8.51 1.07 -7.27
C ILE A 231 -8.42 1.62 -5.85
N LEU A 232 -7.20 1.86 -5.35
CA LEU A 232 -6.97 2.46 -4.03
C LEU A 232 -7.04 3.99 -4.06
N GLY A 233 -6.64 4.63 -5.17
CA GLY A 233 -6.60 6.09 -5.26
C GLY A 233 -7.95 6.77 -5.03
N GLN A 234 -9.02 6.18 -5.57
CA GLN A 234 -10.38 6.68 -5.35
C GLN A 234 -10.80 6.66 -3.87
N THR A 235 -10.23 5.77 -3.06
CA THR A 235 -10.54 5.68 -1.61
C THR A 235 -9.75 6.70 -0.79
N LEU A 236 -8.60 7.19 -1.31
CA LEU A 236 -7.79 8.20 -0.63
C LEU A 236 -8.51 9.55 -0.56
N LEU A 237 -9.26 9.91 -1.61
CA LEU A 237 -10.05 11.15 -1.61
C LEU A 237 -11.17 11.11 -0.57
N ASN A 238 -11.82 9.96 -0.40
CA ASN A 238 -12.83 9.75 0.63
C ASN A 238 -12.24 9.89 2.04
N ALA A 239 -11.06 9.29 2.28
CA ALA A 239 -10.35 9.39 3.54
C ALA A 239 -9.94 10.84 3.90
N ARG A 240 -9.54 11.65 2.91
CA ARG A 240 -9.19 13.07 3.09
C ARG A 240 -10.43 13.97 3.29
N GLY A 241 -11.63 13.52 2.91
CA GLY A 241 -12.84 14.33 2.80
C GLY A 241 -13.75 14.39 4.04
N LYS A 242 -13.91 13.30 4.81
CA LYS A 242 -14.57 13.23 6.15
C LYS A 242 -14.87 11.78 6.54
N ALA A 243 -14.85 11.54 7.85
CA ALA A 243 -15.52 10.50 8.66
C ALA A 243 -15.94 9.20 7.96
N ARG A 244 -15.40 8.07 8.44
CA ARG A 244 -15.85 6.68 8.17
C ARG A 244 -17.28 6.68 7.63
N LEU A 245 -17.44 6.38 6.33
CA LEU A 245 -18.74 6.05 5.77
C LEU A 245 -19.18 4.76 6.46
N ARG A 246 -19.83 4.89 7.61
CA ARG A 246 -20.53 3.76 8.22
C ARG A 246 -21.68 3.49 7.28
N GLY A 247 -21.64 2.34 6.61
CA GLY A 247 -22.79 1.81 5.90
C GLY A 247 -24.00 1.83 6.84
N ASP A 248 -25.19 1.95 6.27
CA ASP A 248 -26.42 2.07 7.06
C ASP A 248 -26.94 0.72 7.58
N GLY A 249 -26.09 -0.32 7.55
CA GLY A 249 -26.44 -1.67 7.94
C GLY A 249 -27.15 -2.49 6.85
N SER A 250 -27.27 -1.97 5.62
CA SER A 250 -27.95 -2.67 4.52
C SER A 250 -27.12 -2.72 3.24
N TYR A 251 -27.36 -3.74 2.41
CA TYR A 251 -26.81 -3.80 1.06
C TYR A 251 -27.61 -2.89 0.14
N LYS A 252 -26.93 -2.00 -0.60
CA LYS A 252 -27.56 -1.11 -1.57
C LYS A 252 -26.77 -1.09 -2.86
N THR A 253 -27.49 -1.07 -3.98
CA THR A 253 -26.89 -0.75 -5.26
C THR A 253 -27.03 0.75 -5.50
N GLN A 254 -25.92 1.44 -5.77
CA GLN A 254 -25.92 2.87 -6.07
C GLN A 254 -25.04 3.22 -7.26
N TRP A 255 -25.39 4.31 -7.94
CA TRP A 255 -24.61 4.80 -9.06
C TRP A 255 -23.34 5.50 -8.57
N ASN A 256 -22.17 5.01 -8.99
CA ASN A 256 -20.90 5.70 -8.76
C ASN A 256 -20.59 6.60 -9.96
N ALA A 257 -20.66 7.91 -9.77
CA ALA A 257 -20.44 8.89 -10.83
C ALA A 257 -18.98 8.94 -11.33
N LEU A 258 -17.99 8.54 -10.51
CA LEU A 258 -16.59 8.50 -10.92
C LEU A 258 -16.30 7.31 -11.85
N LEU A 259 -17.01 6.20 -11.67
CA LEU A 259 -16.80 4.96 -12.42
C LEU A 259 -17.87 4.71 -13.49
N THR A 260 -18.87 5.58 -13.57
CA THR A 260 -19.99 5.47 -14.49
C THR A 260 -20.68 4.10 -14.48
N GLN A 261 -20.78 3.48 -13.29
CA GLN A 261 -21.38 2.16 -13.11
C GLN A 261 -22.10 2.03 -11.76
N MET A 262 -22.99 1.04 -11.66
CA MET A 262 -23.65 0.67 -10.41
C MET A 262 -22.67 -0.08 -9.51
N GLN A 263 -22.65 0.25 -8.23
CA GLN A 263 -21.84 -0.42 -7.20
C GLN A 263 -22.72 -0.94 -6.08
N VAL A 264 -22.37 -2.10 -5.56
CA VAL A 264 -22.95 -2.61 -4.32
C VAL A 264 -22.15 -2.03 -3.17
N GLU A 265 -22.82 -1.30 -2.29
CA GLU A 265 -22.32 -0.98 -0.95
C GLU A 265 -22.95 -1.92 0.06
N GLY A 266 -22.10 -2.47 0.89
CA GLY A 266 -22.46 -3.38 1.96
C GLY A 266 -22.78 -2.64 3.27
N PRO A 267 -23.25 -3.41 4.27
CA PRO A 267 -23.70 -2.89 5.56
C PRO A 267 -22.66 -2.04 6.31
N ASN A 268 -21.37 -2.23 6.03
CA ASN A 268 -20.26 -1.50 6.66
C ASN A 268 -19.63 -0.46 5.72
N GLY A 269 -20.25 -0.17 4.57
CA GLY A 269 -19.66 0.60 3.47
C GLY A 269 -18.82 -0.26 2.52
N ASP A 270 -18.75 -1.56 2.78
CA ASP A 270 -17.94 -2.54 2.05
C ASP A 270 -18.43 -2.73 0.62
N GLY A 271 -17.58 -2.39 -0.35
CA GLY A 271 -17.96 -2.28 -1.76
C GLY A 271 -17.66 -3.52 -2.61
N TYR A 272 -18.16 -3.51 -3.83
CA TYR A 272 -17.68 -4.36 -4.91
C TYR A 272 -17.20 -3.50 -6.07
N LEU A 273 -15.98 -3.75 -6.55
CA LEU A 273 -15.43 -3.15 -7.76
C LEU A 273 -15.35 -4.19 -8.88
N ASP A 274 -16.01 -3.87 -9.99
CA ASP A 274 -15.91 -4.64 -11.22
C ASP A 274 -14.65 -4.24 -11.99
N GLY A 275 -13.70 -5.17 -12.10
CA GLY A 275 -12.48 -4.99 -12.87
C GLY A 275 -12.71 -5.00 -14.38
N ASN A 276 -13.90 -5.36 -14.87
CA ASN A 276 -14.23 -5.16 -16.29
C ASN A 276 -14.40 -3.67 -16.67
N ALA A 277 -14.48 -2.77 -15.68
CA ALA A 277 -14.40 -1.34 -15.95
C ALA A 277 -13.07 -1.01 -16.63
N SER A 278 -13.15 -0.54 -17.88
CA SER A 278 -11.98 -0.25 -18.73
C SER A 278 -11.01 0.74 -18.11
N ASP A 279 -11.56 1.58 -17.24
CA ASP A 279 -10.90 2.55 -16.41
C ASP A 279 -9.67 2.01 -15.66
N TYR A 280 -9.76 0.81 -15.07
CA TYR A 280 -8.67 0.22 -14.30
C TYR A 280 -7.68 -0.60 -15.13
N LEU A 281 -8.01 -0.92 -16.40
CA LEU A 281 -7.18 -1.79 -17.21
C LEU A 281 -5.88 -1.09 -17.62
N SER A 282 -4.78 -1.83 -17.56
CA SER A 282 -3.49 -1.45 -18.13
C SER A 282 -3.10 -2.47 -19.19
N SER A 283 -2.41 -2.04 -20.25
CA SER A 283 -1.98 -2.96 -21.32
C SER A 283 -0.87 -3.92 -20.89
N GLY A 284 -0.19 -3.64 -19.77
CA GLY A 284 0.85 -4.51 -19.25
C GLY A 284 1.33 -4.15 -17.85
N ILE A 285 2.02 -5.10 -17.20
CA ILE A 285 2.37 -4.98 -15.77
C ILE A 285 3.23 -3.75 -15.43
N LEU A 286 4.10 -3.32 -16.36
CA LEU A 286 4.90 -2.10 -16.23
C LEU A 286 4.48 -1.01 -17.23
N TYR A 287 3.17 -0.89 -17.50
CA TYR A 287 2.58 0.17 -18.32
C TYR A 287 1.68 1.07 -17.47
N SER A 288 1.68 2.37 -17.76
CA SER A 288 0.89 3.38 -17.06
C SER A 288 -0.18 4.00 -17.97
N ASP A 289 -0.86 3.17 -18.75
CA ASP A 289 -1.82 3.59 -19.78
C ASP A 289 -3.29 3.33 -19.40
N CYS A 290 -3.57 3.09 -18.12
CA CYS A 290 -4.94 3.12 -17.64
C CYS A 290 -5.55 4.52 -17.84
N HIS A 291 -6.87 4.58 -17.99
CA HIS A 291 -7.58 5.77 -18.47
C HIS A 291 -7.28 7.04 -17.66
N PHE A 292 -7.13 6.89 -16.35
CA PHE A 292 -6.83 7.97 -15.40
C PHE A 292 -5.40 7.91 -14.86
N SER A 293 -4.48 7.29 -15.59
CA SER A 293 -3.07 7.31 -15.23
C SER A 293 -2.57 8.74 -15.10
N ARG A 294 -1.88 8.99 -13.99
CA ARG A 294 -1.21 10.25 -13.70
C ARG A 294 0.30 10.12 -13.80
N PHE A 295 0.77 8.89 -13.95
CA PHE A 295 2.18 8.58 -14.04
C PHE A 295 2.63 8.76 -15.48
N ASN A 296 3.38 9.83 -15.73
CA ASN A 296 4.08 10.03 -16.99
C ASN A 296 5.57 10.26 -16.73
N PRO A 297 6.43 9.27 -17.02
CA PRO A 297 7.87 9.42 -16.77
C PRO A 297 8.56 10.41 -17.73
N ASN A 298 7.88 10.86 -18.80
CA ASN A 298 8.43 11.71 -19.86
C ASN A 298 7.87 13.14 -19.89
N LEU A 299 6.88 13.48 -19.04
CA LEU A 299 6.40 14.86 -18.95
C LEU A 299 7.26 15.61 -17.93
N ALA A 300 7.96 16.64 -18.40
CA ALA A 300 8.51 17.65 -17.50
C ALA A 300 7.36 18.26 -16.68
N SER A 301 7.61 18.59 -15.42
CA SER A 301 6.61 19.08 -14.45
C SER A 301 5.81 20.33 -14.90
N SER A 302 6.19 20.97 -16.01
CA SER A 302 5.52 22.14 -16.60
C SER A 302 4.42 21.83 -17.61
N ASP A 303 4.36 20.63 -18.19
CA ASP A 303 3.54 20.35 -19.38
C ASP A 303 2.21 19.65 -19.05
N PHE A 304 1.78 19.76 -17.80
CA PHE A 304 0.58 19.11 -17.31
C PHE A 304 -0.70 19.86 -17.74
N SER A 305 -1.39 19.37 -18.76
CA SER A 305 -2.81 19.66 -18.99
C SER A 305 -3.63 18.41 -18.66
N PRO A 306 -4.22 18.31 -17.45
CA PRO A 306 -5.05 17.16 -17.11
C PRO A 306 -6.28 17.09 -18.03
N PRO A 307 -6.82 15.90 -18.34
CA PRO A 307 -8.23 15.82 -18.65
C PRO A 307 -9.00 16.40 -17.45
N PHE A 308 -9.71 17.50 -17.69
CA PHE A 308 -10.42 18.26 -16.67
C PHE A 308 -11.49 17.38 -16.01
N VAL A 309 -11.16 16.79 -14.87
CA VAL A 309 -12.15 16.47 -13.84
C VAL A 309 -11.88 17.44 -12.71
N THR A 310 -12.61 18.57 -12.74
CA THR A 310 -12.58 19.58 -11.68
C THR A 310 -13.29 19.01 -10.46
N VAL A 311 -12.58 18.30 -9.58
CA VAL A 311 -13.07 18.07 -8.22
C VAL A 311 -12.77 19.34 -7.42
N SER A 312 -13.77 20.22 -7.29
CA SER A 312 -13.68 21.40 -6.43
C SER A 312 -13.71 21.00 -4.96
N SER A 313 -12.59 20.49 -4.46
CA SER A 313 -12.32 20.33 -3.03
C SER A 313 -11.47 21.53 -2.57
N GLY A 314 -11.85 22.16 -1.46
CA GLY A 314 -11.24 23.39 -0.94
C GLY A 314 -9.77 23.31 -0.53
N TYR A 315 -9.08 22.20 -0.79
CA TYR A 315 -7.69 21.94 -0.41
C TYR A 315 -6.68 22.06 -1.57
N ALA A 316 -7.11 22.35 -2.80
CA ALA A 316 -6.25 22.40 -3.99
C ALA A 316 -5.37 23.67 -4.13
N ARG A 317 -4.90 24.27 -3.03
CA ARG A 317 -3.93 25.38 -3.09
C ARG A 317 -2.78 25.19 -2.11
N ARG A 318 -1.70 24.62 -2.61
CA ARG A 318 -0.33 24.97 -2.22
C ARG A 318 0.62 24.62 -3.36
N LEU A 319 0.92 25.64 -4.17
CA LEU A 319 2.16 25.67 -4.94
C LEU A 319 3.31 25.85 -3.94
N LEU A 320 4.36 25.04 -4.07
CA LEU A 320 5.57 25.15 -3.26
C LEU A 320 6.27 26.50 -3.53
N PRO A 321 6.63 27.29 -2.50
CA PRO A 321 7.51 28.43 -2.67
C PRO A 321 8.98 27.95 -2.69
N GLY A 322 9.77 28.31 -3.72
CA GLY A 322 11.23 28.15 -3.56
C GLY A 322 12.16 28.06 -4.77
N PHE A 323 11.73 28.13 -6.03
CA PHE A 323 12.68 28.16 -7.15
C PHE A 323 12.73 29.54 -7.80
N SER A 324 13.74 30.33 -7.41
CA SER A 324 14.12 31.56 -8.10
C SER A 324 15.16 31.21 -9.16
N PHE A 325 14.79 31.35 -10.44
CA PHE A 325 15.74 31.25 -11.55
C PHE A 325 16.48 32.58 -11.69
N TYR A 326 17.78 32.58 -11.42
CA TYR A 326 18.67 33.59 -12.00
C TYR A 326 18.90 33.19 -13.46
N THR A 327 18.21 33.86 -14.38
CA THR A 327 18.61 33.95 -15.77
C THR A 327 19.81 34.89 -15.88
N ALA A 328 20.95 34.35 -16.33
CA ALA A 328 21.99 35.15 -16.99
C ALA A 328 22.05 34.70 -18.45
N LEU A 329 21.81 35.71 -19.30
CA LEU A 329 21.89 35.86 -20.77
C LEU A 329 22.41 34.68 -21.59
#